data_AF-A0A914AQJ0-F1
#
_entry.id   AF-A0A914AQJ0-F1
#
_cell.length_a   1.000
_cell.length_b   1.000
_cell.length_c   1.000
_cell.angle_alpha   90.00
_cell.angle_beta   90.00
_cell.angle_gamma   90.00
#
_symmetry.space_group_name_H-M   'P 1'
#
loop_
_entity.id
_entity.type
_entity.pdbx_description
1 polymer ?
#
loop_
_entity_poly.entity_id
_entity_poly.type
_entity_poly.pdbx_seq_one_letter_code
_entity_poly.pdbx_strand_id
1 'polypeptide(L)'
;MIMLQRKASHLVLALLFQIWLEIAIFLLPVRGEMCSAMITAAAGDDLTMLRNKTFAAFRKECRLNKSQLDESKSACSIFTEGGLHDDPYKFNIKPLNMPFRLEFEVKTEYAAGIVLAEDKTDESIFADINIGGMRNQRAVMKPCFHEMCSDLIATHLEAGLVNANEYRPFWIDYKGGVVKVGKGGQQEAFLEWDAGTYHQPVATQVHVGVTSRGYPHADWVLYHACE
;
A
#
# COMPACT_ATOMS: atom_id res chain seq x y z
N MET A 1 35.08 -2.40 79.75
CA MET A 1 35.09 -3.64 78.95
C MET A 1 34.70 -3.25 77.52
N ILE A 2 35.66 -2.74 76.74
CA ILE A 2 36.36 -3.39 75.60
C ILE A 2 35.70 -3.07 74.24
N MET A 3 36.47 -2.31 73.44
CA MET A 3 36.60 -2.19 71.96
C MET A 3 35.38 -1.78 71.10
N LEU A 4 35.42 -0.65 70.36
CA LEU A 4 36.22 -0.29 69.16
C LEU A 4 35.87 -1.07 67.86
N GLN A 5 35.48 -0.27 66.84
CA GLN A 5 35.95 -0.26 65.44
C GLN A 5 35.21 -1.06 64.32
N ARG A 6 34.64 -0.25 63.41
CA ARG A 6 34.96 -0.13 61.96
C ARG A 6 34.12 -0.85 60.87
N LYS A 7 33.92 -0.06 59.81
CA LYS A 7 33.62 -0.36 58.38
C LYS A 7 32.13 -0.57 58.07
N ALA A 8 31.42 0.41 57.51
CA ALA A 8 31.53 0.95 56.14
C ALA A 8 31.62 -0.17 55.08
N SER A 9 30.50 -0.46 54.42
CA SER A 9 30.44 -0.74 52.98
C SER A 9 29.03 -1.18 52.56
N HIS A 10 28.50 -0.47 51.57
CA HIS A 10 27.60 -1.00 50.54
C HIS A 10 26.30 -1.68 51.00
N LEU A 11 25.26 -0.88 51.10
CA LEU A 11 24.01 -1.11 50.38
C LEU A 11 23.29 0.24 50.47
N VAL A 12 23.68 1.22 49.65
CA VAL A 12 22.95 1.43 48.39
C VAL A 12 21.51 0.99 48.58
N LEU A 13 20.78 1.76 49.40
CA LEU A 13 19.36 2.00 49.18
C LEU A 13 19.26 2.71 47.81
N ALA A 14 19.59 1.98 46.74
CA ALA A 14 19.01 2.20 45.45
C ALA A 14 17.54 1.85 45.69
N LEU A 15 16.82 2.87 46.15
CA LEU A 15 15.47 3.12 45.71
C LEU A 15 15.47 2.83 44.22
N LEU A 16 15.10 1.60 43.86
CA LEU A 16 14.64 1.23 42.54
C LEU A 16 13.33 1.98 42.32
N PHE A 17 13.44 3.30 42.21
CA PHE A 17 12.57 4.05 41.32
C PHE A 17 12.93 3.52 39.94
N GLN A 18 12.29 2.41 39.55
CA GLN A 18 12.04 2.19 38.13
C GLN A 18 11.21 3.40 37.70
N ILE A 19 11.92 4.41 37.20
CA ILE A 19 11.31 5.51 36.46
C ILE A 19 10.82 4.85 35.18
N TRP A 20 9.59 4.35 35.22
CA TRP A 20 8.86 3.97 34.03
C TRP A 20 8.64 5.25 33.24
N LEU A 21 9.48 5.46 32.22
CA LEU A 21 9.31 6.57 31.30
C LEU A 21 8.14 6.22 30.38
N GLU A 22 6.94 6.59 30.80
CA GLU A 22 5.73 6.55 29.98
C GLU A 22 5.88 7.61 28.87
N ILE A 23 6.29 7.19 27.67
CA ILE A 23 6.36 8.07 26.51
C ILE A 23 5.00 8.05 25.82
N ALA A 24 4.20 9.09 26.07
CA ALA A 24 2.97 9.32 25.31
C ALA A 24 3.31 9.96 23.96
N ILE A 25 3.20 9.19 22.87
CA ILE A 25 3.39 9.69 21.50
C ILE A 25 2.01 9.98 20.91
N PHE A 26 1.75 11.25 20.61
CA PHE A 26 0.52 11.68 19.93
C PHE A 26 0.78 11.77 18.43
N LEU A 27 0.14 10.88 17.65
CA LEU A 27 0.06 11.01 16.20
C LEU A 27 -1.29 11.62 15.85
N LEU A 28 -1.29 12.78 15.21
CA LEU A 28 -2.52 13.45 14.78
C LEU A 28 -2.96 12.88 13.42
N PRO A 29 -4.16 12.26 13.31
CA PRO A 29 -4.72 11.93 12.01
C PRO A 29 -5.24 13.20 11.31
N VAL A 30 -5.11 13.23 9.98
CA VAL A 30 -5.47 14.36 9.09
C VAL A 30 -6.98 14.64 9.03
N ARG A 31 -7.82 13.86 9.72
CA ARG A 31 -9.27 14.10 9.82
C ARG A 31 -9.84 13.70 11.20
N GLY A 32 -10.14 14.72 12.01
CA GLY A 32 -11.41 14.82 12.74
C GLY A 32 -11.59 14.09 14.08
N GLU A 33 -11.02 12.92 14.32
CA GLU A 33 -11.15 12.25 15.63
C GLU A 33 -9.78 11.93 16.24
N MET A 34 -9.53 12.46 17.44
CA MET A 34 -8.27 12.24 18.16
C MET A 34 -8.27 10.84 18.75
N CYS A 35 -7.59 9.91 18.08
CA CYS A 35 -7.25 8.63 18.68
C CYS A 35 -5.79 8.66 19.17
N SER A 36 -5.58 8.24 20.42
CA SER A 36 -4.26 8.10 21.03
C SER A 36 -4.10 6.66 21.50
N ALA A 37 -2.91 6.10 21.29
CA ALA A 37 -2.54 4.80 21.80
C ALA A 37 -1.29 4.97 22.66
N MET A 38 -1.34 4.46 23.90
CA MET A 38 -0.18 4.43 24.77
C MET A 38 0.63 3.18 24.52
N ILE A 39 1.96 3.31 24.55
CA ILE A 39 2.88 2.19 24.58
C ILE A 39 3.86 2.33 25.73
N THR A 40 4.27 1.21 26.30
CA THR A 40 5.34 1.13 27.29
C THR A 40 6.63 0.69 26.61
N ALA A 41 7.68 1.50 26.79
CA ALA A 41 9.03 1.13 26.39
C ALA A 41 9.63 0.15 27.41
N ALA A 42 10.24 -0.94 26.94
CA ALA A 42 10.97 -1.88 27.78
C ALA A 42 12.48 -1.69 27.63
N ALA A 43 13.24 -2.05 28.67
CA ALA A 43 14.70 -2.06 28.61
C ALA A 43 15.17 -3.04 27.51
N GLY A 44 15.84 -2.51 26.49
CA GLY A 44 16.30 -3.26 25.31
C GLY A 44 15.50 -3.00 24.03
N ASP A 45 14.43 -2.22 24.07
CA ASP A 45 13.75 -1.78 22.85
C ASP A 45 14.62 -0.79 22.06
N ASP A 46 14.89 -1.09 20.80
CA ASP A 46 15.44 -0.11 19.86
C ASP A 46 14.32 0.74 19.23
N LEU A 47 14.71 1.79 18.49
CA LEU A 47 13.76 2.70 17.82
C LEU A 47 12.84 1.97 16.82
N THR A 48 13.29 0.89 16.21
CA THR A 48 12.50 0.08 15.26
C THR A 48 11.45 -0.74 16.00
N MET A 49 11.82 -1.36 17.13
CA MET A 49 10.92 -2.07 18.01
C MET A 49 9.89 -1.12 18.62
N LEU A 50 10.31 0.06 19.07
CA LEU A 50 9.40 1.08 19.60
C LEU A 50 8.39 1.51 18.53
N ARG A 51 8.86 1.84 17.32
CA ARG A 51 8.01 2.19 16.18
C ARG A 51 7.00 1.09 15.86
N ASN A 52 7.43 -0.17 15.80
CA ASN A 52 6.55 -1.30 15.49
C ASN A 52 5.50 -1.52 16.59
N LYS A 53 5.88 -1.38 17.87
CA LYS A 53 4.95 -1.41 19.01
C LYS A 53 3.93 -0.28 18.94
N THR A 54 4.36 0.95 18.66
CA THR A 54 3.47 2.11 18.47
C THR A 54 2.46 1.85 17.36
N PHE A 55 2.90 1.37 16.19
CA PHE A 55 1.98 1.07 15.08
C PHE A 55 1.03 -0.10 15.37
N ALA A 56 1.46 -1.10 16.13
CA ALA A 56 0.59 -2.20 16.53
C ALA A 56 -0.47 -1.73 17.55
N ALA A 57 -0.07 -0.96 18.56
CA ALA A 57 -0.97 -0.38 19.56
C ALA A 57 -1.97 0.58 18.92
N PHE A 58 -1.51 1.47 18.04
CA PHE A 58 -2.38 2.38 17.30
C PHE A 58 -3.38 1.63 16.42
N ARG A 59 -2.96 0.58 15.70
CA ARG A 59 -3.89 -0.25 14.93
C ARG A 59 -4.91 -0.97 15.80
N LYS A 60 -4.54 -1.39 17.01
CA LYS A 60 -5.45 -2.08 17.92
C LYS A 60 -6.46 -1.12 18.54
N GLU A 61 -5.99 0.01 19.08
CA GLU A 61 -6.80 0.94 19.85
C GLU A 61 -7.66 1.83 18.93
N CYS A 62 -7.13 2.20 17.76
CA CYS A 62 -7.81 3.10 16.83
C CYS A 62 -8.56 2.40 15.70
N ARG A 63 -8.52 1.06 15.58
CA ARG A 63 -9.37 0.30 14.64
C ARG A 63 -10.51 -0.47 15.29
N LEU A 64 -10.78 -0.29 16.57
CA LEU A 64 -11.96 -0.87 17.22
C LEU A 64 -13.14 0.09 17.14
N ASN A 65 -13.70 0.20 15.93
CA ASN A 65 -15.14 0.40 15.70
C ASN A 65 -15.49 0.01 14.26
N LYS A 66 -15.28 -1.28 13.96
CA LYS A 66 -15.67 -1.91 12.70
C LYS A 66 -17.19 -2.17 12.59
N SER A 67 -18.00 -1.68 13.54
CA SER A 67 -19.45 -1.94 13.59
C SER A 67 -20.34 -0.74 13.25
N GLN A 68 -19.81 0.46 13.01
CA GLN A 68 -20.62 1.61 12.56
C GLN A 68 -19.92 2.57 11.58
N LEU A 69 -18.69 2.28 11.14
CA LEU A 69 -18.13 2.95 9.98
C LEU A 69 -18.53 2.17 8.74
N ASP A 70 -19.51 2.72 8.02
CA ASP A 70 -19.93 2.42 6.65
C ASP A 70 -18.78 1.85 5.80
N GLU A 71 -18.59 0.52 5.85
CA GLU A 71 -17.53 -0.23 5.14
C GLU A 71 -17.68 -0.07 3.60
N SER A 72 -18.80 0.51 3.18
CA SER A 72 -19.13 0.91 1.81
C SER A 72 -18.47 2.21 1.33
N LYS A 73 -17.76 2.99 2.18
CA LYS A 73 -17.25 4.33 1.78
C LYS A 73 -15.73 4.50 1.67
N SER A 74 -14.91 3.56 2.15
CA SER A 74 -13.44 3.69 2.09
C SER A 74 -12.73 2.74 1.13
N ALA A 75 -13.43 1.76 0.59
CA ALA A 75 -12.90 0.83 -0.39
C ALA A 75 -13.92 0.63 -1.52
N CYS A 76 -13.41 0.52 -2.74
CA CYS A 76 -14.19 0.22 -3.91
C CYS A 76 -13.95 -1.22 -4.33
N SER A 77 -14.99 -2.04 -4.19
CA SER A 77 -14.99 -3.40 -4.71
C SER A 77 -15.43 -3.38 -6.16
N ILE A 78 -14.58 -3.89 -7.06
CA ILE A 78 -14.86 -3.95 -8.49
C ILE A 78 -14.74 -5.40 -8.92
N PHE A 79 -15.71 -5.85 -9.71
CA PHE A 79 -15.65 -7.13 -10.40
C PHE A 79 -15.42 -6.87 -11.89
N THR A 80 -14.45 -7.57 -12.48
CA THR A 80 -14.20 -7.54 -13.92
C THR A 80 -14.36 -8.94 -14.48
N GLU A 81 -15.15 -9.09 -15.53
CA GLU A 81 -15.32 -10.33 -16.28
C GLU A 81 -14.53 -10.26 -17.58
N GLY A 82 -13.88 -11.36 -17.96
CA GLY A 82 -13.22 -11.47 -19.25
C GLY A 82 -14.20 -11.81 -20.36
N GLY A 83 -14.16 -11.04 -21.44
CA GLY A 83 -14.80 -11.36 -22.71
C GLY A 83 -13.82 -11.94 -23.73
N LEU A 84 -14.33 -12.71 -24.70
CA LEU A 84 -13.57 -13.17 -25.88
C LEU A 84 -13.18 -12.01 -26.83
N HIS A 85 -13.73 -10.81 -26.64
CA HIS A 85 -13.37 -9.57 -27.33
C HIS A 85 -13.58 -8.37 -26.40
N ASP A 86 -12.65 -7.41 -26.43
CA ASP A 86 -12.63 -6.13 -25.72
C ASP A 86 -13.17 -6.17 -24.28
N ASP A 87 -12.28 -6.43 -23.32
CA ASP A 87 -12.54 -6.25 -21.89
C ASP A 87 -12.19 -4.79 -21.53
N PRO A 88 -13.17 -3.84 -21.56
CA PRO A 88 -12.88 -2.44 -21.32
C PRO A 88 -12.50 -2.22 -19.86
N TYR A 89 -11.55 -1.32 -19.63
CA TYR A 89 -11.16 -0.90 -18.29
C TYR A 89 -12.36 -0.33 -17.53
N LYS A 90 -12.50 -0.75 -16.27
CA LYS A 90 -13.50 -0.24 -15.34
C LYS A 90 -12.89 0.89 -14.50
N PHE A 91 -13.36 2.11 -14.73
CA PHE A 91 -12.95 3.32 -14.01
C PHE A 91 -14.01 3.68 -12.95
N ASN A 92 -13.97 3.00 -11.80
CA ASN A 92 -15.02 3.12 -10.77
C ASN A 92 -14.56 3.82 -9.48
N ILE A 93 -13.33 4.31 -9.43
CA ILE A 93 -12.84 5.12 -8.30
C ILE A 93 -12.73 6.59 -8.71
N LYS A 94 -12.89 7.48 -7.72
CA LYS A 94 -12.62 8.90 -7.92
C LYS A 94 -11.17 9.11 -8.37
N PRO A 95 -10.91 10.11 -9.22
CA PRO A 95 -9.57 10.36 -9.71
C PRO A 95 -8.62 10.78 -8.58
N LEU A 96 -7.36 10.38 -8.71
CA LEU A 96 -6.33 10.57 -7.70
C LEU A 96 -5.56 11.85 -7.98
N ASN A 97 -5.41 12.70 -6.96
CA ASN A 97 -4.55 13.88 -7.06
C ASN A 97 -3.08 13.47 -6.93
N MET A 98 -2.21 14.04 -7.75
CA MET A 98 -0.78 13.73 -7.71
C MET A 98 -0.03 14.55 -6.64
N PRO A 99 1.02 13.99 -6.00
CA PRO A 99 1.44 12.59 -6.07
C PRO A 99 0.51 11.70 -5.24
N PHE A 100 0.40 10.42 -5.62
CA PHE A 100 -0.43 9.45 -4.89
C PHE A 100 0.26 8.11 -4.67
N ARG A 101 -0.24 7.39 -3.66
CA ARG A 101 -0.09 5.95 -3.47
C ARG A 101 -1.48 5.32 -3.51
N LEU A 102 -1.69 4.39 -4.42
CA LEU A 102 -2.89 3.56 -4.48
C LEU A 102 -2.57 2.18 -3.93
N GLU A 103 -3.22 1.78 -2.85
CA GLU A 103 -3.18 0.42 -2.34
C GLU A 103 -4.41 -0.34 -2.83
N PHE A 104 -4.23 -1.60 -3.22
CA PHE A 104 -5.31 -2.45 -3.68
C PHE A 104 -5.00 -3.93 -3.44
N GLU A 105 -6.04 -4.74 -3.50
CA GLU A 105 -5.98 -6.19 -3.51
C GLU A 105 -6.68 -6.73 -4.76
N VAL A 106 -6.13 -7.81 -5.31
CA VAL A 106 -6.73 -8.51 -6.45
C VAL A 106 -6.66 -10.02 -6.25
N LYS A 107 -7.74 -10.70 -6.61
CA LYS A 107 -7.83 -12.16 -6.68
C LYS A 107 -8.19 -12.55 -8.11
N THR A 108 -7.27 -13.24 -8.78
CA THR A 108 -7.42 -13.70 -10.16
C THR A 108 -6.37 -14.77 -10.46
N GLU A 109 -6.69 -15.69 -11.37
CA GLU A 109 -5.82 -16.81 -11.71
C GLU A 109 -4.60 -16.41 -12.53
N TYR A 110 -4.80 -15.49 -13.48
CA TYR A 110 -3.83 -15.25 -14.54
C TYR A 110 -3.25 -13.84 -14.52
N ALA A 111 -4.08 -12.81 -14.68
CA ALA A 111 -3.58 -11.46 -14.86
C ALA A 111 -4.54 -10.41 -14.28
N ALA A 112 -3.93 -9.37 -13.74
CA ALA A 112 -4.57 -8.18 -13.22
C ALA A 112 -4.07 -6.98 -14.05
N GLY A 113 -4.95 -6.40 -14.86
CA GLY A 113 -4.66 -5.20 -15.64
C GLY A 113 -5.06 -3.94 -14.88
N ILE A 114 -4.15 -2.97 -14.81
CA ILE A 114 -4.39 -1.65 -14.24
C ILE A 114 -3.88 -0.60 -15.22
N VAL A 115 -4.63 0.47 -15.44
CA VAL A 115 -4.18 1.62 -16.23
C VAL A 115 -4.22 2.89 -15.41
N LEU A 116 -3.25 3.76 -15.67
CA LEU A 116 -3.26 5.16 -15.27
C LEU A 116 -3.49 6.01 -16.52
N ALA A 117 -4.45 6.91 -16.43
CA ALA A 117 -4.91 7.71 -17.56
C ALA A 117 -5.24 9.14 -17.16
N GLU A 118 -5.08 10.09 -18.10
CA GLU A 118 -5.47 11.49 -17.90
C GLU A 118 -7.00 11.69 -17.99
N ASP A 119 -7.69 10.81 -18.70
CA ASP A 119 -9.15 10.74 -18.80
C ASP A 119 -9.57 9.26 -18.81
N LYS A 120 -10.86 8.97 -18.94
CA LYS A 120 -11.39 7.59 -18.99
C LYS A 120 -11.46 7.07 -20.43
N THR A 121 -10.41 7.32 -21.22
CA THR A 121 -10.32 6.85 -22.61
C THR A 121 -9.00 6.13 -22.85
N ASP A 122 -8.98 5.22 -23.81
CA ASP A 122 -7.79 4.42 -24.10
C ASP A 122 -6.61 5.27 -24.60
N GLU A 123 -6.88 6.36 -25.32
CA GLU A 123 -5.89 7.30 -25.85
C GLU A 123 -5.21 8.11 -24.76
N SER A 124 -5.85 8.26 -23.60
CA SER A 124 -5.33 9.01 -22.46
C SER A 124 -4.51 8.15 -21.49
N ILE A 125 -4.41 6.83 -21.74
CA ILE A 125 -3.60 5.91 -20.94
C ILE A 125 -2.12 6.22 -21.15
N PHE A 126 -1.44 6.58 -20.07
CA PHE A 126 0.00 6.83 -20.05
C PHE A 126 0.79 5.76 -19.30
N ALA A 127 0.13 4.86 -18.57
CA ALA A 127 0.76 3.68 -17.99
C ALA A 127 -0.20 2.50 -18.01
N ASP A 128 0.14 1.46 -18.76
CA ASP A 128 -0.60 0.20 -18.84
C ASP A 128 0.18 -0.89 -18.10
N ILE A 129 -0.32 -1.27 -16.92
CA ILE A 129 0.30 -2.19 -15.97
C ILE A 129 -0.40 -3.55 -16.05
N ASN A 130 0.38 -4.62 -16.11
CA ASN A 130 -0.12 -5.98 -16.06
C ASN A 130 0.64 -6.78 -15.01
N ILE A 131 -0.03 -7.18 -13.94
CA ILE A 131 0.50 -8.06 -12.90
C ILE A 131 0.00 -9.48 -13.21
N GLY A 132 0.93 -10.40 -13.47
CA GLY A 132 0.58 -11.75 -13.91
C GLY A 132 0.49 -11.90 -15.44
N GLY A 133 1.16 -11.03 -16.20
CA GLY A 133 1.36 -11.23 -17.64
C GLY A 133 1.94 -12.62 -17.97
N MET A 134 1.69 -13.08 -19.21
CA MET A 134 2.06 -14.44 -19.68
C MET A 134 1.54 -15.57 -18.77
N ARG A 135 0.24 -15.57 -18.43
CA ARG A 135 -0.37 -16.59 -17.55
C ARG A 135 0.33 -16.66 -16.18
N ASN A 136 0.40 -15.52 -15.50
CA ASN A 136 0.94 -15.37 -14.16
C ASN A 136 2.45 -15.67 -14.06
N GLN A 137 3.25 -15.27 -15.05
CA GLN A 137 4.70 -15.54 -15.12
C GLN A 137 5.57 -14.27 -15.04
N ARG A 138 4.96 -13.09 -15.20
CA ARG A 138 5.68 -11.81 -15.15
C ARG A 138 4.77 -10.66 -14.78
N ALA A 139 5.35 -9.52 -14.43
CA ALA A 139 4.70 -8.23 -14.51
C ALA A 139 5.33 -7.39 -15.62
N VAL A 140 4.50 -6.59 -16.31
CA VAL A 140 4.95 -5.68 -17.37
C VAL A 140 4.26 -4.34 -17.23
N MET A 141 4.95 -3.28 -17.68
CA MET A 141 4.36 -1.96 -17.87
C MET A 141 4.64 -1.49 -19.30
N LYS A 142 3.67 -0.79 -19.90
CA LYS A 142 3.73 -0.18 -21.23
C LYS A 142 3.31 1.28 -21.17
N PRO A 143 3.82 2.16 -22.05
CA PRO A 143 3.53 3.59 -22.00
C PRO A 143 2.14 3.94 -22.55
N CYS A 144 1.46 3.01 -23.24
CA CYS A 144 0.07 3.16 -23.64
C CYS A 144 -0.57 1.80 -23.95
N PHE A 145 -1.87 1.83 -24.27
CA PHE A 145 -2.70 0.65 -24.56
C PHE A 145 -2.55 0.08 -25.97
N HIS A 146 -2.30 0.91 -27.00
CA HIS A 146 -2.39 0.51 -28.41
C HIS A 146 -1.26 -0.45 -28.84
N GLU A 147 -1.52 -1.30 -29.85
CA GLU A 147 -0.53 -2.21 -30.45
C GLU A 147 0.74 -1.52 -30.98
N MET A 148 0.66 -0.21 -31.26
CA MET A 148 1.80 0.60 -31.70
C MET A 148 2.71 1.02 -30.54
N CYS A 149 2.26 0.91 -29.28
CA CYS A 149 3.11 1.03 -28.08
C CYS A 149 3.87 -0.28 -27.82
N SER A 150 4.55 -0.79 -28.86
CA SER A 150 5.23 -2.09 -28.78
C SER A 150 6.41 -2.10 -27.79
N ASP A 151 6.86 -0.93 -27.36
CA ASP A 151 7.99 -0.79 -26.45
C ASP A 151 7.56 -1.15 -25.03
N LEU A 152 7.93 -2.38 -24.63
CA LEU A 152 7.96 -2.79 -23.23
C LEU A 152 8.99 -1.92 -22.50
N ILE A 153 8.51 -1.10 -21.58
CA ILE A 153 9.32 -0.11 -20.84
C ILE A 153 9.80 -0.65 -19.49
N ALA A 154 9.09 -1.62 -18.92
CA ALA A 154 9.53 -2.33 -17.72
C ALA A 154 9.00 -3.77 -17.72
N THR A 155 9.80 -4.71 -17.23
CA THR A 155 9.43 -6.11 -17.06
C THR A 155 10.06 -6.67 -15.80
N HIS A 156 9.27 -7.39 -15.02
CA HIS A 156 9.71 -8.15 -13.85
C HIS A 156 9.32 -9.62 -14.03
N LEU A 157 10.29 -10.54 -13.93
CA LEU A 157 10.06 -11.96 -14.11
C LEU A 157 9.83 -12.62 -12.76
N GLU A 158 8.57 -12.94 -12.47
CA GLU A 158 8.19 -13.65 -11.26
C GLU A 158 6.88 -14.39 -11.51
N ALA A 159 6.90 -15.69 -11.22
CA ALA A 159 5.75 -16.55 -11.34
C ALA A 159 4.86 -16.46 -10.10
N GLY A 160 3.55 -16.59 -10.30
CA GLY A 160 2.60 -16.63 -9.20
C GLY A 160 2.59 -15.32 -8.43
N LEU A 161 2.46 -14.18 -9.12
CA LEU A 161 2.23 -12.87 -8.50
C LEU A 161 0.78 -12.77 -8.01
N VAL A 162 -0.18 -13.22 -8.82
CA VAL A 162 -1.62 -13.30 -8.48
C VAL A 162 -2.05 -14.72 -8.12
N ASN A 163 -3.25 -14.89 -7.56
CA ASN A 163 -3.79 -16.20 -7.18
C ASN A 163 -5.32 -16.24 -7.30
N ALA A 164 -5.85 -17.38 -7.74
CA ALA A 164 -7.29 -17.58 -7.94
C ALA A 164 -8.08 -17.68 -6.61
N ASN A 165 -7.43 -18.08 -5.52
CA ASN A 165 -8.07 -18.44 -4.26
C ASN A 165 -7.86 -17.42 -3.14
N GLU A 166 -6.95 -16.46 -3.32
CA GLU A 166 -6.62 -15.47 -2.30
C GLU A 166 -6.44 -14.08 -2.91
N TYR A 167 -6.91 -13.06 -2.19
CA TYR A 167 -6.58 -11.69 -2.48
C TYR A 167 -5.11 -11.43 -2.18
N ARG A 168 -4.42 -10.84 -3.15
CA ARG A 168 -3.02 -10.46 -2.98
C ARG A 168 -2.88 -8.95 -3.01
N PRO A 169 -2.21 -8.36 -2.00
CA PRO A 169 -2.11 -6.92 -1.89
C PRO A 169 -0.96 -6.39 -2.75
N PHE A 170 -1.18 -5.22 -3.33
CA PHE A 170 -0.23 -4.47 -4.14
C PHE A 170 -0.37 -2.98 -3.87
N TRP A 171 0.60 -2.20 -4.34
CA TRP A 171 0.53 -0.75 -4.37
C TRP A 171 1.10 -0.20 -5.67
N ILE A 172 0.57 0.96 -6.09
CA ILE A 172 1.09 1.79 -7.17
C ILE A 172 1.42 3.17 -6.60
N ASP A 173 2.65 3.63 -6.80
CA ASP A 173 3.06 5.01 -6.53
C ASP A 173 3.20 5.78 -7.84
N TYR A 174 2.70 7.01 -7.84
CA TYR A 174 2.98 7.97 -8.89
C TYR A 174 3.49 9.28 -8.29
N LYS A 175 4.77 9.60 -8.55
CA LYS A 175 5.42 10.79 -8.03
C LYS A 175 6.49 11.30 -9.00
N GLY A 176 6.38 12.57 -9.37
CA GLY A 176 7.39 13.24 -10.20
C GLY A 176 7.59 12.59 -11.56
N GLY A 177 6.51 12.09 -12.19
CA GLY A 177 6.58 11.38 -13.46
C GLY A 177 6.96 9.91 -13.34
N VAL A 178 7.33 9.40 -12.16
CA VAL A 178 7.75 7.99 -12.00
C VAL A 178 6.59 7.15 -11.50
N VAL A 179 6.31 6.05 -12.20
CA VAL A 179 5.35 5.00 -11.79
C VAL A 179 6.13 3.86 -11.15
N LYS A 180 5.73 3.45 -9.94
CA LYS A 180 6.29 2.28 -9.24
C LYS A 180 5.18 1.33 -8.83
N VAL A 181 5.45 0.03 -8.89
CA VAL A 181 4.54 -1.03 -8.46
C VAL A 181 5.27 -1.95 -7.48
N GLY A 182 4.64 -2.24 -6.35
CA GLY A 182 5.17 -3.17 -5.37
C GLY A 182 4.10 -4.05 -4.73
N LYS A 183 4.55 -5.01 -3.92
CA LYS A 183 3.68 -5.93 -3.19
C LYS A 183 3.27 -5.32 -1.86
N GLY A 184 2.08 -5.65 -1.38
CA GLY A 184 1.60 -5.23 -0.08
C GLY A 184 2.52 -5.70 1.04
N GLY A 185 2.76 -4.81 2.01
CA GLY A 185 3.69 -5.05 3.11
C GLY A 185 5.17 -4.92 2.76
N GLN A 186 5.52 -4.71 1.48
CA GLN A 186 6.89 -4.44 1.03
C GLN A 186 7.05 -2.96 0.70
N GLN A 187 8.23 -2.40 0.96
CA GLN A 187 8.53 -1.00 0.60
C GLN A 187 9.11 -0.89 -0.80
N GLU A 188 9.82 -1.93 -1.24
CA GLU A 188 10.52 -2.00 -2.50
C GLU A 188 9.54 -2.24 -3.67
N ALA A 189 9.73 -1.48 -4.74
CA ALA A 189 9.05 -1.72 -6.00
C ALA A 189 9.68 -2.93 -6.70
N PHE A 190 8.86 -3.78 -7.32
CA PHE A 190 9.34 -4.79 -8.28
C PHE A 190 9.25 -4.30 -9.72
N LEU A 191 8.51 -3.22 -9.98
CA LEU A 191 8.37 -2.61 -11.30
C LEU A 191 8.47 -1.08 -11.16
N GLU A 192 9.28 -0.44 -11.99
CA GLU A 192 9.49 1.01 -11.98
C GLU A 192 9.71 1.52 -13.40
N TRP A 193 9.17 2.70 -13.69
CA TRP A 193 9.40 3.40 -14.95
C TRP A 193 9.21 4.91 -14.79
N ASP A 194 10.05 5.67 -15.50
CA ASP A 194 9.92 7.11 -15.62
C ASP A 194 8.97 7.47 -16.78
N ALA A 195 7.68 7.61 -16.46
CA ALA A 195 6.66 8.06 -17.40
C ALA A 195 6.92 9.47 -17.92
N GLY A 196 7.60 10.32 -17.15
CA GLY A 196 7.96 11.69 -17.53
C GLY A 196 8.79 11.78 -18.81
N THR A 197 9.51 10.72 -19.16
CA THR A 197 10.30 10.64 -20.39
C THR A 197 9.45 10.50 -21.66
N TYR A 198 8.24 9.97 -21.53
CA TYR A 198 7.36 9.64 -22.65
C TYR A 198 6.07 10.48 -22.64
N HIS A 199 5.65 10.87 -21.45
CA HIS A 199 4.44 11.64 -21.18
C HIS A 199 4.77 12.75 -20.17
N GLN A 200 4.67 14.00 -20.60
CA GLN A 200 4.74 15.14 -19.68
C GLN A 200 3.39 15.23 -18.97
N PRO A 201 3.32 15.11 -17.63
CA PRO A 201 2.04 15.13 -16.92
C PRO A 201 1.33 16.45 -17.18
N VAL A 202 0.19 16.43 -17.85
CA VAL A 202 -0.62 17.64 -18.09
C VAL A 202 -1.77 17.71 -17.08
N ALA A 203 -2.31 16.56 -16.68
CA ALA A 203 -3.38 16.45 -15.71
C ALA A 203 -2.89 16.51 -14.25
N THR A 204 -3.62 17.19 -13.36
CA THR A 204 -3.39 17.15 -11.89
C THR A 204 -4.06 15.97 -11.21
N GLN A 205 -4.95 15.30 -11.95
CA GLN A 205 -5.77 14.20 -11.53
C GLN A 205 -5.54 13.01 -12.44
N VAL A 206 -5.50 11.81 -11.87
CA VAL A 206 -5.25 10.57 -12.60
C VAL A 206 -6.44 9.62 -12.43
N HIS A 207 -6.95 9.13 -13.54
CA HIS A 207 -7.98 8.10 -13.58
C HIS A 207 -7.33 6.71 -13.52
N VAL A 208 -7.94 5.81 -12.75
CA VAL A 208 -7.46 4.43 -12.60
C VAL A 208 -8.51 3.48 -13.14
N GLY A 209 -8.12 2.71 -14.14
CA GLY A 209 -8.94 1.67 -14.75
C GLY A 209 -8.43 0.28 -14.39
N VAL A 210 -9.32 -0.69 -14.18
CA VAL A 210 -8.96 -2.09 -13.92
C VAL A 210 -9.63 -3.05 -14.90
N THR A 211 -8.98 -4.18 -15.20
CA THR A 211 -9.49 -5.21 -16.13
C THR A 211 -8.89 -6.58 -15.83
N SER A 212 -9.60 -7.64 -16.20
CA SER A 212 -9.10 -9.02 -16.17
C SER A 212 -8.20 -9.39 -17.36
N ARG A 213 -7.94 -8.45 -18.30
CA ARG A 213 -7.05 -8.67 -19.47
C ARG A 213 -7.50 -9.84 -20.35
N GLY A 214 -8.80 -10.02 -20.52
CA GLY A 214 -9.36 -11.12 -21.31
C GLY A 214 -9.29 -12.51 -20.64
N TYR A 215 -8.91 -12.57 -19.36
CA TYR A 215 -9.06 -13.78 -18.54
C TYR A 215 -10.41 -13.79 -17.82
N PRO A 216 -10.95 -14.97 -17.44
CA PRO A 216 -12.36 -15.12 -17.10
C PRO A 216 -12.91 -14.13 -16.07
N HIS A 217 -12.14 -13.79 -15.03
CA HIS A 217 -12.52 -12.78 -14.05
C HIS A 217 -11.35 -12.29 -13.19
N ALA A 218 -11.56 -11.15 -12.55
CA ALA A 218 -10.76 -10.67 -11.43
C ALA A 218 -11.66 -9.95 -10.40
N ASP A 219 -11.47 -10.28 -9.13
CA ASP A 219 -12.09 -9.58 -8.01
C ASP A 219 -11.10 -8.55 -7.46
N TRP A 220 -11.54 -7.30 -7.31
CA TRP A 220 -10.69 -6.18 -6.90
C TRP A 220 -11.23 -5.53 -5.62
N VAL A 221 -10.30 -5.09 -4.77
CA VAL A 221 -10.58 -4.16 -3.67
C VAL A 221 -9.58 -3.02 -3.77
N LEU A 222 -10.04 -1.84 -4.19
CA LEU A 222 -9.23 -0.63 -4.24
C LEU A 222 -9.50 0.18 -2.99
N TYR A 223 -8.48 0.55 -2.23
CA TYR A 223 -8.64 1.33 -0.99
C TYR A 223 -8.78 2.83 -1.29
N HIS A 224 -9.81 3.18 -2.08
CA HIS A 224 -10.17 4.54 -2.46
C HIS A 224 -11.69 4.72 -2.56
N ALA A 225 -12.14 5.98 -2.58
CA ALA A 225 -13.56 6.29 -2.73
C ALA A 225 -14.06 5.87 -4.13
N CYS A 226 -15.17 5.13 -4.17
CA CYS A 226 -15.88 4.88 -5.42
C CYS A 226 -16.45 6.17 -6.01
N GLU A 227 -16.65 6.15 -7.33
CA GLU A 227 -17.38 7.16 -8.08
C GLU A 227 -18.90 6.99 -8.01
#